data_AF-A0A937Q3W2-F1
#
_entry.id   AF-A0A937Q3W2-F1
#
_cell.length_a   1.000
_cell.length_b   1.000
_cell.length_c   1.000
_cell.angle_alpha   90.00
_cell.angle_beta   90.00
_cell.angle_gamma   90.00
#
_symmetry.space_group_name_H-M   'P 1'
#
loop_
_entity.id
_entity.type
_entity.pdbx_description
1 polymer ?
#
loop_
_entity_poly.entity_id
_entity_poly.type
_entity_poly.pdbx_seq_one_letter_code
_entity_poly.pdbx_strand_id
1 'polypeptide(L)' 'KRICLSALTAMAPLMAAANELFYAGVDSNELRFKRTACHDVGLDCGGWGRVVLEIEVEAKKKDQ' A
#
# COMPACT_ATOMS: atom_id res chain seq x y z
N LYS A 1 2.44 13.21 -11.00
CA LYS A 1 1.15 12.79 -10.42
C LYS A 1 1.14 13.21 -8.94
N ARG A 2 0.02 13.69 -8.39
CA ARG A 2 -0.11 14.06 -6.96
C ARG A 2 -0.94 12.99 -6.24
N ILE A 3 -0.62 12.70 -4.98
CA ILE A 3 -1.35 11.77 -4.12
C ILE A 3 -1.67 12.43 -2.79
N CYS A 4 -2.80 12.08 -2.17
CA CYS A 4 -3.15 12.54 -0.82
C CYS A 4 -2.16 11.98 0.21
N LEU A 5 -1.67 12.84 1.11
CA LEU A 5 -0.70 12.43 2.14
C LEU A 5 -1.32 11.44 3.13
N SER A 6 -2.54 11.67 3.62
CA SER A 6 -3.24 10.76 4.55
C SER A 6 -3.53 9.39 3.94
N ALA A 7 -3.77 9.33 2.63
CA ALA A 7 -3.92 8.07 1.91
C ALA A 7 -2.57 7.35 1.78
N LEU A 8 -1.48 8.09 1.53
CA LEU A 8 -0.14 7.54 1.44
C LEU A 8 0.38 7.03 2.79
N THR A 9 0.08 7.70 3.90
CA THR A 9 0.49 7.24 5.24
C THR A 9 -0.15 5.89 5.59
N ALA A 10 -1.38 5.62 5.14
CA ALA A 10 -2.03 4.32 5.32
C ALA A 10 -1.30 3.17 4.60
N MET A 11 -0.46 3.48 3.59
CA MET A 11 0.37 2.49 2.86
C MET A 11 1.70 2.20 3.54
N ALA A 12 2.18 3.06 4.46
CA ALA A 12 3.49 2.91 5.08
C ALA A 12 3.73 1.52 5.71
N PRO A 13 2.77 0.90 6.44
CA PRO A 13 2.95 -0.43 7.00
C PRO A 13 3.09 -1.53 5.94
N LEU A 14 2.37 -1.40 4.82
CA LEU A 14 2.44 -2.34 3.70
C LEU A 14 3.80 -2.27 3.00
N MET A 15 4.33 -1.06 2.81
CA MET A 15 5.66 -0.85 2.23
C MET A 15 6.75 -1.45 3.13
N ALA A 16 6.67 -1.23 4.44
CA ALA A 16 7.60 -1.85 5.39
C ALA A 16 7.51 -3.38 5.36
N ALA A 17 6.30 -3.95 5.40
CA ALA A 17 6.12 -5.41 5.36
C ALA A 17 6.60 -6.04 4.05
N ALA A 18 6.35 -5.40 2.90
CA ALA A 18 6.87 -5.84 1.60
C ALA A 18 8.40 -5.87 1.57
N ASN A 19 9.03 -4.86 2.18
CA ASN A 19 10.48 -4.73 2.29
C ASN A 19 11.08 -5.80 3.23
N GLU A 20 10.42 -6.13 4.34
CA GLU A 20 10.85 -7.23 5.21
C GLU A 20 10.80 -8.59 4.51
N LEU A 21 9.74 -8.87 3.73
CA LEU A 21 9.66 -10.09 2.91
C LEU A 21 10.78 -10.14 1.87
N PHE A 22 11.06 -9.00 1.22
CA PHE A 22 12.16 -8.87 0.28
C PHE A 22 13.50 -9.22 0.92
N TYR A 23 13.79 -8.67 2.10
CA TYR A 23 15.02 -8.99 2.85
C TYR A 23 15.08 -10.44 3.34
N ALA A 24 13.93 -11.07 3.59
CA ALA A 24 13.83 -12.48 3.92
C ALA A 24 13.98 -13.43 2.72
N GLY A 25 14.11 -12.91 1.49
CA GLY A 25 14.17 -13.73 0.27
C GLY A 25 12.84 -14.35 -0.13
N VAL A 26 11.73 -13.83 0.40
CA VAL A 26 10.36 -14.23 0.05
C VAL A 26 9.81 -13.22 -0.96
N ASP A 27 8.95 -13.67 -1.88
CA ASP A 27 8.28 -12.74 -2.80
C ASP A 27 7.43 -11.75 -1.99
N SER A 28 7.73 -10.46 -2.12
CA SER A 28 7.00 -9.37 -1.45
C SER A 28 5.50 -9.35 -1.81
N ASN A 29 5.10 -9.94 -2.93
CA ASN A 29 3.70 -10.04 -3.34
C ASN A 29 2.93 -11.17 -2.61
N GLU A 30 3.61 -12.03 -1.85
CA GLU A 30 2.98 -13.03 -0.96
C GLU A 30 2.45 -12.43 0.36
N LEU A 31 2.46 -11.10 0.49
CA LEU A 31 1.81 -10.40 1.60
C LEU A 31 0.35 -10.86 1.78
N ARG A 32 0.06 -11.44 2.95
CA ARG A 32 -1.31 -11.83 3.32
C ARG A 32 -2.26 -10.63 3.37
N PHE A 33 -1.73 -9.48 3.78
CA PHE A 33 -2.44 -8.21 3.78
C PHE A 33 -1.76 -7.28 2.78
N LYS A 34 -2.37 -7.14 1.59
CA LYS A 34 -1.86 -6.27 0.50
C LYS A 34 -2.75 -5.04 0.21
N ARG A 35 -3.84 -4.89 0.98
CA ARG A 35 -4.80 -3.79 0.84
C ARG A 35 -4.92 -3.01 2.14
N THR A 36 -5.04 -1.70 2.01
CA THR A 36 -5.31 -0.77 3.10
C THR A 36 -6.38 0.23 2.67
N ALA A 37 -6.90 1.00 3.62
CA ALA A 37 -7.85 2.08 3.35
C ALA A 37 -7.39 3.38 4.01
N CYS A 38 -7.77 4.51 3.43
CA CYS A 38 -7.58 5.80 4.08
C CYS A 38 -8.38 5.84 5.39
N HIS A 39 -7.76 6.22 6.49
CA HIS A 39 -8.41 6.33 7.79
C HIS A 39 -9.22 7.62 7.96
N ASP A 40 -8.95 8.61 7.11
CA ASP A 40 -9.54 9.96 7.16
C ASP A 40 -10.82 10.10 6.31
N VAL A 41 -11.09 9.14 5.41
CA VAL A 41 -12.30 9.11 4.57
C VAL A 41 -12.92 7.71 4.54
N GLY A 42 -14.25 7.62 4.65
CA GLY A 42 -14.94 6.35 4.79
C GLY A 42 -16.36 6.52 5.32
N LEU A 43 -17.17 5.46 5.22
CA LEU A 43 -18.50 5.43 5.83
C LEU A 43 -18.42 5.60 7.36
N ASP A 44 -17.33 5.11 7.98
CA ASP A 44 -17.09 5.18 9.43
C ASP A 44 -16.83 6.61 9.93
N CYS A 45 -16.44 7.54 9.04
CA CYS A 45 -16.26 8.96 9.35
C CYS A 45 -17.28 9.87 8.66
N GLY A 46 -18.44 9.34 8.26
CA GLY A 46 -19.53 10.12 7.65
C GLY A 46 -19.30 10.50 6.18
N GLY A 47 -18.32 9.87 5.52
CA GLY A 47 -18.07 10.00 4.10
C GLY A 47 -19.02 9.16 3.24
N TRP A 48 -18.91 9.31 1.92
CA TRP A 48 -19.78 8.65 0.93
C TRP A 48 -19.18 7.39 0.30
N GLY A 49 -17.96 7.03 0.68
CA GLY A 49 -17.25 5.91 0.06
C GLY A 49 -15.91 5.62 0.73
N ARG A 50 -15.30 4.50 0.35
CA ARG A 50 -14.03 4.00 0.91
C ARG A 50 -12.94 4.02 -0.16
N VAL A 51 -11.85 4.71 0.11
CA VAL A 51 -10.66 4.70 -0.75
C VAL A 51 -9.81 3.50 -0.36
N VAL A 52 -9.72 2.52 -1.24
CA VAL A 52 -8.90 1.31 -1.06
C VAL A 52 -7.63 1.43 -1.89
N LEU A 53 -6.50 1.10 -1.29
CA LEU A 53 -5.19 1.10 -1.91
C LEU A 53 -4.62 -0.32 -1.87
N GLU A 54 -3.96 -0.75 -2.94
CA GLU A 54 -3.29 -2.05 -3.06
C GLU A 54 -1.82 -1.83 -3.39
N ILE A 55 -0.93 -2.67 -2.82
CA ILE A 55 0.51 -2.67 -3.13
C ILE A 55 0.84 -3.86 -4.03
N GLU A 56 1.70 -3.61 -5.01
CA GLU A 56 2.34 -4.62 -5.86
C GLU A 56 3.79 -4.19 -6.06
N VAL A 57 4.71 -5.14 -5.93
CA VAL A 57 6.15 -4.89 -6.08
C VAL A 57 6.58 -5.40 -7.44
N GLU A 58 7.02 -4.47 -8.30
CA GLU A 58 7.57 -4.78 -9.62
C GLU A 58 9.09 -4.70 -9.60
N ALA A 59 9.75 -5.62 -10.31
CA ALA A 59 11.17 -5.52 -10.57
C ALA A 59 11.47 -4.31 -11.47
N LYS A 60 12.55 -3.58 -11.16
CA LYS A 60 13.00 -2.48 -12.03
C LYS A 60 13.39 -3.04 -13.40
N LYS A 61 12.76 -2.56 -14.48
CA LYS A 61 13.19 -2.86 -15.85
C LYS A 61 14.56 -2.20 -16.11
N LYS A 62 15.47 -2.90 -16.80
CA LYS A 62 16.87 -2.46 -16.99
C LYS A 62 17.07 -1.22 -17.87
N ASP A 63 16.01 -0.66 -18.46
CA ASP A 63 16.11 0.41 -19.47
C ASP A 63 15.33 1.67 -19.07
N GLN A 64 15.62 2.24 -17.89
CA GLN A 64 15.20 3.59 -17.50
C GLN A 64 16.20 4.26 -16.53
#